data_AF-A0A0R1ZS36-F1
#
_entry.id   AF-A0A0R1ZS36-F1
#
_cell.length_a   1.000
_cell.length_b   1.000
_cell.length_c   1.000
_cell.angle_alpha   90.00
_cell.angle_beta   90.00
_cell.angle_gamma   90.00
#
_symmetry.space_group_name_H-M   'P 1'
#
loop_
_entity.id
_entity.type
_entity.pdbx_description
1 polymer ?
#
loop_
_entity_poly.entity_id
_entity_poly.type
_entity_poly.pdbx_seq_one_letter_code
_entity_poly.pdbx_strand_id
1 'polypeptide(L)'
;MTDNDFIAYEYLEQRIPKAMQNAYLDGYANFGWTITDRTPDIGKNTVTLKLKRDRSIPEKAALNRLQKQFEQEMAAAAAMESSKT
;
A
#
# COMPACT_ATOMS: atom_id res chain seq x y z
N MET A 1 -27.01 -11.49 23.03
CA MET A 1 -26.99 -10.21 22.31
C MET A 1 -25.94 -9.32 22.93
N THR A 2 -24.79 -9.20 22.26
CA THR A 2 -23.93 -8.00 22.20
C THR A 2 -22.90 -8.27 21.11
N ASP A 3 -23.39 -8.19 19.88
CA ASP A 3 -22.56 -8.02 18.69
C ASP A 3 -21.87 -6.66 18.84
N ASN A 4 -20.61 -6.70 19.29
CA ASN A 4 -19.76 -5.52 19.39
C ASN A 4 -18.46 -5.83 18.65
N ASP A 5 -18.60 -6.29 17.41
CA ASP A 5 -17.50 -6.48 16.46
C ASP A 5 -17.04 -5.10 15.95
N PHE A 6 -16.54 -4.28 16.87
CA PHE A 6 -15.93 -3.01 16.52
C PHE A 6 -14.56 -3.29 15.93
N ILE A 7 -14.49 -3.30 14.60
CA ILE A 7 -13.22 -3.41 13.88
C ILE A 7 -12.56 -2.03 13.85
N ALA A 8 -11.47 -1.88 14.61
CA ALA A 8 -10.64 -0.70 14.54
C ALA A 8 -9.77 -0.75 13.28
N TYR A 9 -9.95 0.20 12.36
CA TYR A 9 -9.13 0.26 11.15
C TYR A 9 -7.93 1.19 11.32
N GLU A 10 -6.81 0.80 10.70
CA GLU A 10 -5.71 1.69 10.38
C GLU A 10 -5.77 2.13 8.92
N TYR A 11 -5.27 3.32 8.63
CA TYR A 11 -5.29 3.93 7.31
C TYR A 11 -3.87 4.28 6.86
N LEU A 12 -3.61 4.08 5.58
CA LEU A 12 -2.36 4.44 4.93
C LEU A 12 -2.68 5.17 3.63
N GLU A 13 -1.96 6.25 3.37
CA GLU A 13 -1.98 6.93 2.07
C GLU A 13 -0.58 6.80 1.46
N GLN A 14 -0.50 6.30 0.23
CA GLN A 14 0.76 6.12 -0.46
C GLN A 14 0.70 6.68 -1.88
N ARG A 15 1.69 7.49 -2.24
CA ARG A 15 1.88 7.96 -3.62
C ARG A 15 2.89 7.08 -4.33
N ILE A 16 2.50 6.47 -5.45
CA ILE A 16 3.32 5.52 -6.21
C ILE A 16 3.39 5.89 -7.69
N PRO A 17 4.39 5.40 -8.45
CA PRO A 17 4.42 5.53 -9.90
C PRO A 17 3.23 4.80 -10.54
N LYS A 18 2.58 5.44 -11.51
CA LYS A 18 1.43 4.87 -12.22
C LYS A 18 1.79 3.59 -12.97
N ALA A 19 3.01 3.51 -13.52
CA ALA A 19 3.50 2.33 -14.23
C ALA A 19 3.57 1.08 -13.34
N MET A 20 3.84 1.25 -12.05
CA MET A 20 3.99 0.15 -11.10
C MET A 20 2.72 -0.12 -10.29
N GLN A 21 1.61 0.56 -10.60
CA GLN A 21 0.37 0.50 -9.82
C GLN A 21 -0.07 -0.93 -9.50
N ASN A 22 -0.09 -1.81 -10.50
CA ASN A 22 -0.56 -3.19 -10.32
C ASN A 22 0.31 -3.98 -9.34
N ALA A 23 1.62 -3.78 -9.34
CA ALA A 23 2.54 -4.45 -8.43
C ALA A 23 2.34 -3.97 -6.98
N TYR A 24 2.14 -2.66 -6.76
CA TYR A 24 1.81 -2.14 -5.44
C TYR A 24 0.44 -2.62 -4.94
N LEU A 25 -0.56 -2.71 -5.82
CA LEU A 25 -1.89 -3.19 -5.44
C LEU A 25 -1.85 -4.65 -4.96
N ASP A 26 -1.13 -5.51 -5.67
CA ASP A 26 -0.91 -6.91 -5.27
C ASP A 26 -0.10 -7.00 -3.97
N GLY A 27 1.02 -6.28 -3.88
CA GLY A 27 1.88 -6.27 -2.69
C GLY A 27 1.14 -5.84 -1.43
N TYR A 28 0.41 -4.71 -1.48
CA TYR A 28 -0.35 -4.23 -0.32
C TYR A 28 -1.48 -5.18 0.11
N ALA A 29 -2.15 -5.85 -0.84
CA ALA A 29 -3.15 -6.87 -0.52
C ALA A 29 -2.56 -8.03 0.29
N ASN A 30 -1.34 -8.47 -0.03
CA ASN A 30 -0.63 -9.51 0.71
C ASN A 30 -0.29 -9.11 2.17
N PHE A 31 -0.24 -7.81 2.49
CA PHE A 31 -0.03 -7.31 3.85
C PHE A 31 -1.35 -7.02 4.61
N GLY A 32 -2.49 -7.44 4.05
CA GLY A 32 -3.81 -7.25 4.63
C GLY A 32 -4.44 -5.89 4.36
N TRP A 33 -3.85 -5.07 3.50
CA TRP A 33 -4.44 -3.79 3.13
C TRP A 33 -5.55 -3.95 2.09
N THR A 34 -6.65 -3.25 2.31
CA THR A 34 -7.74 -3.08 1.37
C THR A 34 -7.68 -1.68 0.77
N ILE A 35 -7.70 -1.58 -0.55
CA ILE A 35 -7.70 -0.28 -1.24
C ILE A 35 -9.09 0.33 -1.16
N THR A 36 -9.18 1.53 -0.59
CA THR A 36 -10.44 2.28 -0.49
C THR A 36 -10.59 3.28 -1.62
N ASP A 37 -9.49 3.88 -2.08
CA ASP A 37 -9.49 4.87 -3.14
C ASP A 37 -8.20 4.81 -3.97
N ARG A 38 -8.32 5.19 -5.24
CA ARG A 38 -7.22 5.27 -6.20
C ARG A 38 -7.38 6.54 -7.02
N THR A 39 -6.64 7.57 -6.65
CA THR A 39 -6.73 8.88 -7.32
C THR A 39 -5.46 9.14 -8.14
N PRO A 40 -5.55 9.19 -9.49
CA PRO A 40 -4.41 9.61 -10.32
C PRO A 40 -4.08 11.08 -10.08
N ASP A 41 -2.79 11.42 -9.96
CA ASP A 41 -2.35 12.80 -9.76
C ASP A 41 -2.35 13.54 -11.11
N ILE A 42 -3.12 14.62 -11.21
CA ILE A 42 -3.35 15.33 -12.48
C ILE A 42 -2.03 15.90 -13.01
N GLY A 43 -1.65 15.53 -14.23
CA GLY A 43 -0.42 16.00 -14.88
C GLY A 43 0.86 15.33 -14.39
N LYS A 44 0.78 14.30 -13.53
CA LYS A 44 1.94 13.51 -13.09
C LYS A 44 1.80 12.03 -13.43
N ASN A 45 2.93 11.32 -13.53
CA ASN A 45 2.94 9.87 -13.75
C ASN A 45 2.83 9.09 -12.43
N THR A 46 2.04 9.59 -11.48
CA THR A 46 1.88 9.03 -10.14
C THR A 46 0.40 8.85 -9.80
N VAL A 47 0.09 7.89 -8.95
CA VAL A 47 -1.24 7.63 -8.39
C VAL A 47 -1.16 7.60 -6.87
N THR A 48 -2.13 8.22 -6.21
CA THR A 48 -2.28 8.17 -4.75
C THR A 48 -3.26 7.04 -4.41
N LEU A 49 -2.81 6.09 -3.61
CA LEU A 49 -3.61 5.00 -3.07
C LEU A 49 -4.01 5.34 -1.64
N LYS A 50 -5.28 5.16 -1.31
CA LYS A 50 -5.76 5.12 0.07
C LYS A 50 -6.08 3.69 0.44
N LEU A 51 -5.55 3.26 1.58
CA LEU A 51 -5.64 1.89 2.06
C LEU A 51 -6.22 1.88 3.46
N LYS A 52 -6.98 0.83 3.79
CA LYS A 52 -7.42 0.51 5.13
C LYS A 52 -7.02 -0.92 5.48
N ARG A 53 -6.66 -1.19 6.73
CA ARG A 53 -6.38 -2.53 7.24
C ARG A 53 -6.95 -2.66 8.64
N ASP A 54 -7.32 -3.87 9.03
CA ASP A 54 -7.67 -4.15 10.42
C ASP A 54 -6.47 -3.92 11.35
N ARG A 55 -6.66 -3.16 12.43
CA ARG A 55 -5.61 -2.85 13.41
C ARG A 55 -5.23 -4.06 14.26
N SER A 56 -6.13 -5.05 14.36
CA SER A 56 -5.97 -6.25 15.19
C SER A 56 -5.28 -7.41 14.47
N ILE A 57 -4.67 -7.17 13.29
CA ILE A 57 -3.99 -8.19 12.49
C ILE A 57 -2.88 -8.91 13.30
N PRO A 58 -2.83 -10.26 13.29
CA PRO A 58 -1.78 -11.01 13.97
C PRO A 58 -0.42 -10.71 13.33
N GLU A 59 0.66 -10.87 14.13
CA GLU A 59 2.05 -10.71 13.67
C GLU A 59 2.36 -9.37 12.97
N LYS A 60 1.64 -8.29 13.34
CA LYS A 60 1.78 -6.95 12.76
C LYS A 60 3.23 -6.44 12.66
N ALA A 61 4.08 -6.77 13.64
CA ALA A 61 5.49 -6.36 13.61
C ALA A 61 6.26 -7.01 12.44
N ALA A 62 6.02 -8.29 12.17
CA ALA A 62 6.62 -9.00 11.04
C ALA A 62 6.06 -8.48 9.71
N LEU A 63 4.74 -8.27 9.60
CA LEU A 63 4.10 -7.70 8.41
C LEU A 63 4.62 -6.30 8.10
N ASN A 64 4.77 -5.42 9.10
CA ASN A 64 5.33 -4.09 8.89
C ASN A 64 6.80 -4.14 8.44
N ARG A 65 7.58 -5.11 8.93
CA ARG A 65 8.95 -5.32 8.47
C ARG A 65 9.00 -5.79 7.02
N LEU A 66 8.14 -6.71 6.62
CA LEU A 66 8.03 -7.16 5.23
C LEU A 66 7.53 -6.05 4.30
N GLN A 67 6.50 -5.32 4.73
CA GLN A 67 6.00 -4.15 4.00
C GLN A 67 7.12 -3.13 3.77
N LYS A 68 7.92 -2.81 4.79
CA LYS A 68 9.03 -1.86 4.65
C LYS A 68 10.07 -2.35 3.64
N GLN A 69 10.42 -3.64 3.65
CA GLN A 69 11.37 -4.21 2.69
C GLN A 69 10.81 -4.13 1.27
N PHE A 70 9.54 -4.51 1.07
CA PHE A 70 8.85 -4.38 -0.21
C PHE A 70 8.84 -2.92 -0.71
N GLU A 71 8.52 -1.96 0.15
CA GLU A 71 8.51 -0.54 -0.20
C GLU A 71 9.90 -0.04 -0.61
N GLN A 72 10.97 -0.52 0.03
CA GLN A 72 12.35 -0.21 -0.34
C GLN A 72 12.73 -0.79 -1.71
N GLU A 73 12.39 -2.06 -1.96
CA GLU A 73 12.67 -2.72 -3.24
C GLU A 73 11.89 -2.08 -4.39
N MET A 74 10.62 -1.77 -4.18
CA MET A 74 9.78 -1.10 -5.18
C MET A 74 10.26 0.32 -5.48
N ALA A 75 10.71 1.05 -4.46
CA ALA A 75 11.32 2.37 -4.66
C ALA A 75 12.63 2.27 -5.47
N ALA A 76 13.46 1.28 -5.21
CA ALA A 76 14.67 1.03 -5.98
C ALA A 76 14.36 0.66 -7.45
N ALA A 77 13.35 -0.20 -7.67
CA ALA A 77 12.88 -0.55 -9.01
C ALA A 77 12.35 0.69 -9.76
N ALA A 78 11.50 1.50 -9.13
CA ALA A 78 10.98 2.74 -9.71
C ALA A 78 12.11 3.72 -10.10
N ALA A 79 13.15 3.84 -9.27
CA ALA A 79 14.31 4.66 -9.56
C ALA A 79 15.06 4.15 -10.81
N MET A 80 15.32 2.84 -10.89
CA MET A 80 15.98 2.23 -12.06
C MET A 80 15.15 2.30 -13.35
N GLU A 81 13.83 2.27 -13.26
CA GLU A 81 12.95 2.50 -14.41
C GLU A 81 13.06 3.95 -14.89
N SER A 82 13.08 4.90 -13.96
CA SER A 82 13.19 6.33 -14.27
C SER A 82 14.55 6.71 -14.87
N SER A 83 15.64 6.06 -14.44
CA SER A 83 17.01 6.35 -14.96
C SER A 83 17.29 5.81 -16.36
N LYS A 84 16.41 4.97 -16.90
CA LYS A 84 16.58 4.35 -18.22
C LYS A 84 15.91 5.16 -19.35
N THR A 85 15.18 6.20 -18.98
CA THR A 85 14.57 7.20 -19.88
C THR A 85 15.43 8.45 -19.90
#